data_AF-A0A519GLW4-F1
#
_entry.id   AF-A0A519GLW4-F1
#
_cell.length_a   1.000
_cell.length_b   1.000
_cell.length_c   1.000
_cell.angle_alpha   90.00
_cell.angle_beta   90.00
_cell.angle_gamma   90.00
#
_symmetry.space_group_name_H-M   'P 1'
#
loop_
_entity.id
_entity.type
_entity.pdbx_description
1 polymer ?
#
loop_
_entity_poly.entity_id
_entity_poly.type
_entity_poly.pdbx_seq_one_letter_code
_entity_poly.pdbx_strand_id
1 'polypeptide(L)'
;MSHHDLSHRDLHSEQGPRPGEHRHRSAQPVIKVHDIAWLEFEKPDLAAAEVFARAFGFSVTHRSAHELNLRGALPGSPCVIIRKGEGSRFVGPAFRAAATTDLLRLAEATGTKARRLPEHLGGLSVDVREPAGALVRVVADTIEHPALETQPVHTFNFGATTDRANRTQRPPRAPAVVERLGHVVLQTTRYLASLDWYLDHLGLIVSD
;
A
#
# COMPACT_ATOMS: atom_id res chain seq x y z
N MET A 1 39.86 -6.11 22.71
CA MET A 1 38.97 -4.92 22.80
C MET A 1 38.33 -4.75 21.44
N SER A 2 37.03 -5.05 21.35
CA SER A 2 36.29 -5.16 20.08
C SER A 2 36.12 -3.77 19.47
N HIS A 3 36.70 -3.56 18.28
CA HIS A 3 36.38 -2.41 17.44
C HIS A 3 34.94 -2.55 16.95
N HIS A 4 34.06 -1.64 17.39
CA HIS A 4 32.76 -1.47 16.74
C HIS A 4 32.99 -0.83 15.37
N ASP A 5 32.71 -1.59 14.32
CA ASP A 5 32.70 -1.10 12.95
C ASP A 5 31.57 -0.06 12.80
N LEU A 6 31.95 1.18 12.45
CA LEU A 6 31.08 2.34 12.25
C LEU A 6 30.71 2.54 10.78
N SER A 7 31.03 1.58 9.90
CA SER A 7 30.98 1.68 8.43
C SER A 7 29.62 1.96 7.77
N HIS A 8 28.54 2.06 8.54
CA HIS A 8 27.18 2.27 8.02
C HIS A 8 26.43 3.46 8.62
N ARG A 9 27.10 4.36 9.32
CA ARG A 9 26.52 5.67 9.65
C ARG A 9 26.71 6.57 8.41
N ASP A 10 25.63 7.09 7.85
CA ASP A 10 25.60 8.13 6.80
C ASP A 10 25.63 7.70 5.32
N LEU A 11 25.30 6.43 5.00
CA LEU A 11 25.24 5.93 3.60
C LEU A 11 24.12 6.51 2.71
N HIS A 12 23.36 7.52 3.18
CA HIS A 12 22.13 7.95 2.51
C HIS A 12 22.11 9.44 2.11
N SER A 13 23.17 10.19 2.43
CA SER A 13 23.39 11.57 1.95
C SER A 13 24.89 11.87 2.06
N GLU A 14 25.51 12.35 0.98
CA GLU A 14 26.94 12.74 0.97
C GLU A 14 27.28 13.83 1.99
N GLN A 15 26.27 14.56 2.49
CA GLN A 15 26.42 15.68 3.41
C GLN A 15 26.01 15.36 4.85
N GLY A 16 25.52 14.14 5.11
CA GLY A 16 24.90 13.78 6.39
C GLY A 16 23.65 14.62 6.72
N PRO A 17 22.99 14.34 7.86
CA PRO A 17 21.83 15.13 8.29
C PRO A 17 22.24 16.52 8.76
N ARG A 18 21.43 17.54 8.43
CA ARG A 18 21.65 18.92 8.90
C ARG A 18 21.19 19.08 10.35
N PRO A 19 21.79 19.99 11.14
CA PRO A 19 21.30 20.31 12.48
C PRO A 19 19.83 20.74 12.44
N GLY A 20 18.97 20.08 13.22
CA GLY A 20 17.53 20.34 13.27
C GLY A 20 16.69 19.61 12.22
N GLU A 21 17.31 18.83 11.34
CA GLU A 21 16.60 17.99 10.39
C GLU A 21 15.85 16.84 11.09
N HIS A 22 14.64 16.56 10.64
CA HIS A 22 13.86 15.46 11.17
C HIS A 22 14.54 14.13 10.90
N ARG A 23 14.36 13.15 11.80
CA ARG A 23 14.90 11.81 11.56
C ARG A 23 14.22 11.22 10.32
N HIS A 24 15.01 10.87 9.31
CA HIS A 24 14.47 10.25 8.09
C HIS A 24 13.99 8.81 8.30
N ARG A 25 14.37 8.17 9.42
CA ARG A 25 13.98 6.81 9.79
C ARG A 25 14.08 6.58 11.30
N SER A 26 13.28 5.66 11.81
CA SER A 26 13.44 5.18 13.19
C SER A 26 14.66 4.24 13.30
N ALA A 27 15.35 4.31 14.44
CA ALA A 27 16.51 3.44 14.72
C ALA A 27 16.06 2.00 15.02
N GLN A 28 14.94 1.85 15.73
CA GLN A 28 14.40 0.55 16.16
C GLN A 28 12.87 0.61 16.06
N PRO A 29 12.30 0.56 14.84
CA PRO A 29 10.85 0.54 14.69
C PRO A 29 10.27 -0.76 15.23
N VAL A 30 9.02 -0.71 15.72
CA VAL A 30 8.30 -1.88 16.26
C VAL A 30 8.24 -3.02 15.23
N ILE A 31 7.88 -2.68 13.99
CA ILE A 31 7.94 -3.58 12.84
C ILE A 31 8.45 -2.84 11.61
N LYS A 32 8.74 -3.59 10.54
CA LYS A 32 8.97 -3.04 9.21
C LYS A 32 7.96 -3.63 8.25
N VAL A 33 7.05 -2.81 7.75
CA VAL A 33 6.08 -3.24 6.73
C VAL A 33 6.80 -3.38 5.38
N HIS A 34 6.33 -4.31 4.54
CA HIS A 34 6.90 -4.55 3.22
C HIS A 34 6.33 -3.65 2.14
N ASP A 35 5.02 -3.40 2.21
CA ASP A 35 4.31 -2.64 1.19
C ASP A 35 2.98 -2.14 1.73
N ILE A 36 2.35 -1.21 1.02
CA ILE A 36 0.92 -0.96 1.16
C ILE A 36 0.14 -2.15 0.60
N ALA A 37 -0.80 -2.69 1.38
CA ALA A 37 -1.62 -3.82 0.95
C ALA A 37 -2.83 -3.32 0.16
N TRP A 38 -3.71 -2.56 0.80
CA TRP A 38 -4.90 -2.00 0.16
C TRP A 38 -5.39 -0.72 0.82
N LEU A 39 -6.36 -0.07 0.17
CA LEU A 39 -7.11 1.06 0.71
C LEU A 39 -8.54 0.64 1.05
N GLU A 40 -9.07 1.13 2.17
CA GLU A 40 -10.44 0.85 2.59
C GLU A 40 -11.34 2.07 2.43
N PHE A 41 -12.49 1.87 1.79
CA PHE A 41 -13.49 2.89 1.57
C PHE A 41 -14.87 2.40 1.98
N GLU A 42 -15.76 3.36 2.22
CA GLU A 42 -17.19 3.13 2.23
C GLU A 42 -17.89 3.84 1.09
N LYS A 43 -18.92 3.19 0.54
CA LYS A 43 -19.79 3.73 -0.50
C LYS A 43 -21.25 3.30 -0.26
N PRO A 44 -22.24 4.15 -0.57
CA PRO A 44 -23.65 3.77 -0.49
C PRO A 44 -24.08 2.81 -1.59
N ASP A 45 -23.45 2.92 -2.77
CA ASP A 45 -23.74 2.12 -3.95
C ASP A 45 -22.49 1.36 -4.43
N LEU A 46 -22.46 0.07 -4.13
CA LEU A 46 -21.37 -0.82 -4.55
C LEU A 46 -21.46 -1.18 -6.04
N ALA A 47 -22.66 -1.18 -6.64
CA ALA A 47 -22.82 -1.46 -8.05
C ALA A 47 -22.25 -0.32 -8.89
N ALA A 48 -22.55 0.92 -8.54
CA ALA A 48 -21.94 2.09 -9.16
C ALA A 48 -20.41 2.12 -8.97
N ALA A 49 -19.93 1.75 -7.77
CA ALA A 49 -18.50 1.65 -7.50
C ALA A 49 -17.81 0.57 -8.37
N GLU A 50 -18.45 -0.58 -8.57
CA GLU A 50 -17.94 -1.64 -9.45
C GLU A 50 -17.86 -1.18 -10.92
N VAL A 51 -18.89 -0.49 -11.41
CA VAL A 51 -18.91 0.08 -12.77
C VAL A 51 -17.72 1.03 -12.97
N PHE A 52 -17.52 1.95 -12.03
CA PHE A 52 -16.37 2.86 -12.06
C PHE A 52 -15.05 2.10 -12.01
N ALA A 53 -14.90 1.15 -11.07
CA ALA A 53 -13.66 0.41 -10.88
C ALA A 53 -13.24 -0.35 -12.14
N ARG A 54 -14.19 -1.00 -12.83
CA ARG A 54 -13.93 -1.69 -14.10
C ARG A 54 -13.57 -0.72 -15.22
N ALA A 55 -14.25 0.42 -15.31
CA ALA A 55 -13.92 1.46 -16.29
C ALA A 55 -12.56 2.12 -16.03
N PHE A 56 -12.14 2.21 -14.76
CA PHE A 56 -10.84 2.72 -14.35
C PHE A 56 -9.70 1.74 -14.65
N GLY A 57 -9.97 0.43 -14.57
CA GLY A 57 -8.99 -0.61 -14.91
C GLY A 57 -8.71 -1.64 -13.83
N PHE A 58 -9.54 -1.71 -12.78
CA PHE A 58 -9.44 -2.74 -11.76
C PHE A 58 -10.19 -4.02 -12.14
N SER A 59 -9.71 -5.14 -11.60
CA SER A 59 -10.42 -6.42 -11.62
C SER A 59 -11.06 -6.72 -10.26
N VAL A 60 -12.20 -7.42 -10.25
CA VAL A 60 -12.92 -7.79 -9.01
C VAL A 60 -12.43 -9.14 -8.51
N THR A 61 -12.04 -9.22 -7.24
CA THR A 61 -11.68 -10.50 -6.57
C THR A 61 -12.80 -11.06 -5.71
N HIS A 62 -13.63 -10.17 -5.14
CA HIS A 62 -14.75 -10.55 -4.31
C HIS A 62 -15.89 -9.53 -4.45
N ARG A 63 -17.13 -10.01 -4.44
CA ARG A 63 -18.33 -9.18 -4.43
C ARG A 63 -19.41 -9.81 -3.58
N SER A 64 -20.04 -8.98 -2.75
CA SER A 64 -21.26 -9.31 -2.00
C SER A 64 -22.19 -8.10 -1.92
N ALA A 65 -23.30 -8.23 -1.19
CA ALA A 65 -24.21 -7.11 -0.92
C ALA A 65 -23.57 -6.00 -0.05
N HIS A 66 -22.45 -6.29 0.63
CA HIS A 66 -21.85 -5.42 1.64
C HIS A 66 -20.37 -5.11 1.38
N GLU A 67 -19.71 -5.78 0.45
CA GLU A 67 -18.28 -5.59 0.18
C GLU A 67 -17.96 -5.83 -1.30
N LEU A 68 -17.03 -5.03 -1.83
CA LEU A 68 -16.43 -5.15 -3.16
C LEU A 68 -14.91 -5.04 -3.02
N ASN A 69 -14.19 -6.08 -3.47
CA ASN A 69 -12.73 -6.11 -3.44
C ASN A 69 -12.18 -6.03 -4.86
N LEU A 70 -11.22 -5.14 -5.04
CA LEU A 70 -10.63 -4.78 -6.32
C LEU A 70 -9.14 -5.04 -6.27
N ARG A 71 -8.56 -5.48 -7.38
CA ARG A 71 -7.13 -5.72 -7.53
C ARG A 71 -6.59 -5.18 -8.84
N GLY A 72 -5.27 -4.97 -8.88
CA GLY A 72 -4.51 -4.80 -10.12
C GLY A 72 -4.15 -6.14 -10.77
N ALA A 73 -3.52 -6.08 -11.94
CA ALA A 73 -3.16 -7.24 -12.75
C ALA A 73 -1.90 -7.98 -12.27
N LEU A 74 -0.97 -7.32 -11.58
CA LEU A 74 0.20 -8.01 -11.04
C LEU A 74 -0.21 -8.97 -9.89
N PRO A 75 0.59 -10.01 -9.59
CA PRO A 75 0.36 -10.87 -8.45
C PRO A 75 0.24 -10.09 -7.14
N GLY A 76 -0.69 -10.49 -6.27
CA GLY A 76 -0.85 -9.88 -4.96
C GLY A 76 -2.25 -9.98 -4.39
N SER A 77 -2.44 -9.35 -3.23
CA SER A 77 -3.73 -9.20 -2.56
C SER A 77 -4.61 -8.14 -3.26
N PRO A 78 -5.87 -7.95 -2.85
CA PRO A 78 -6.65 -6.79 -3.28
C PRO A 78 -5.89 -5.49 -3.00
N CYS A 79 -6.15 -4.45 -3.80
CA CYS A 79 -5.58 -3.11 -3.63
C CYS A 79 -6.62 -2.09 -3.14
N VAL A 80 -7.92 -2.35 -3.32
CA VAL A 80 -9.00 -1.52 -2.79
C VAL A 80 -10.11 -2.41 -2.28
N ILE A 81 -10.60 -2.12 -1.07
CA ILE A 81 -11.76 -2.75 -0.45
C ILE A 81 -12.81 -1.68 -0.20
N ILE A 82 -14.01 -1.89 -0.74
CA ILE A 82 -15.12 -0.96 -0.60
C ILE A 82 -16.25 -1.66 0.15
N ARG A 83 -16.62 -1.15 1.32
CA ARG A 83 -17.76 -1.65 2.09
C ARG A 83 -18.98 -0.76 1.92
N LYS A 84 -20.16 -1.37 2.05
CA LYS A 84 -21.41 -0.62 2.04
C LYS A 84 -21.50 0.24 3.30
N GLY A 85 -21.75 1.54 3.12
CA GLY A 85 -21.95 2.50 4.20
C GLY A 85 -22.99 3.54 3.82
N GLU A 86 -23.42 4.37 4.78
CA GLU A 86 -24.43 5.39 4.54
C GLU A 86 -23.93 6.54 3.64
N GLY A 87 -22.61 6.73 3.58
CA GLY A 87 -21.96 7.78 2.81
C GLY A 87 -20.64 7.34 2.19
N SER A 88 -20.06 8.22 1.37
CA SER A 88 -18.72 8.03 0.83
C SER A 88 -17.66 8.48 1.83
N ARG A 89 -16.77 7.59 2.26
CA ARG A 89 -15.59 7.98 3.05
C ARG A 89 -14.39 7.11 2.78
N PHE A 90 -13.20 7.69 2.96
CA PHE A 90 -11.96 6.93 3.12
C PHE A 90 -11.89 6.45 4.58
N VAL A 91 -11.67 5.15 4.78
CA VAL A 91 -11.59 4.53 6.11
C VAL A 91 -10.14 4.50 6.59
N GLY A 92 -9.22 4.09 5.72
CA GLY A 92 -7.80 4.03 6.06
C GLY A 92 -6.99 3.10 5.13
N PRO A 93 -5.66 3.17 5.19
CA PRO A 93 -4.79 2.23 4.51
C PRO A 93 -4.60 0.94 5.31
N ALA A 94 -4.28 -0.13 4.60
CA ALA A 94 -3.72 -1.36 5.14
C ALA A 94 -2.27 -1.54 4.65
N PHE A 95 -1.38 -1.97 5.54
CA PHE A 95 0.02 -2.29 5.24
C PHE A 95 0.29 -3.78 5.45
N ARG A 96 1.17 -4.35 4.62
CA ARG A 96 1.58 -5.75 4.73
C ARG A 96 2.79 -5.88 5.66
N ALA A 97 2.65 -6.60 6.76
CA ALA A 97 3.77 -7.01 7.61
C ALA A 97 4.62 -8.08 6.91
N ALA A 98 5.88 -8.22 7.32
CA ALA A 98 6.77 -9.26 6.79
C ALA A 98 6.37 -10.67 7.22
N ALA A 99 5.83 -10.80 8.43
CA ALA A 99 5.36 -12.05 8.98
C ALA A 99 4.25 -11.80 10.01
N THR A 100 3.47 -12.85 10.31
CA THR A 100 2.49 -12.82 11.40
C THR A 100 3.13 -12.48 12.76
N THR A 101 4.39 -12.85 13.00
CA THR A 101 5.10 -12.49 14.24
C THR A 101 5.29 -10.99 14.40
N ASP A 102 5.54 -10.25 13.33
CA ASP A 102 5.61 -8.79 13.36
C ASP A 102 4.25 -8.20 13.71
N LEU A 103 3.18 -8.71 13.09
CA LEU A 103 1.82 -8.28 13.41
C LEU A 103 1.48 -8.50 14.90
N LEU A 104 1.94 -9.58 15.51
CA LEU A 104 1.79 -9.81 16.96
C LEU A 104 2.62 -8.84 17.81
N ARG A 105 3.86 -8.50 17.41
CA ARG A 105 4.67 -7.47 18.11
C ARG A 105 4.01 -6.10 18.05
N LEU A 106 3.43 -5.74 16.90
CA LEU A 106 2.68 -4.49 16.77
C LEU A 106 1.45 -4.49 17.68
N ALA A 107 0.73 -5.62 17.77
CA ALA A 107 -0.41 -5.76 18.65
C ALA A 107 -0.03 -5.50 20.11
N GLU A 108 1.06 -6.13 20.58
CA GLU A 108 1.60 -5.95 21.93
C GLU A 108 2.00 -4.49 22.19
N ALA A 109 2.80 -3.90 21.30
CA ALA A 109 3.30 -2.52 21.45
C ALA A 109 2.19 -1.46 21.47
N THR A 110 1.04 -1.75 20.83
CA THR A 110 -0.08 -0.82 20.71
C THR A 110 -1.25 -1.16 21.65
N GLY A 111 -1.14 -2.22 22.45
CA GLY A 111 -2.22 -2.70 23.30
C GLY A 111 -3.46 -3.17 22.53
N THR A 112 -3.27 -3.59 21.28
CA THR A 112 -4.33 -4.09 20.41
C THR A 112 -4.31 -5.61 20.29
N LYS A 113 -5.23 -6.20 19.53
CA LYS A 113 -5.32 -7.65 19.34
C LYS A 113 -5.33 -7.99 17.86
N ALA A 114 -4.57 -9.01 17.49
CA ALA A 114 -4.67 -9.63 16.20
C ALA A 114 -6.02 -10.34 16.06
N ARG A 115 -6.61 -10.26 14.86
CA ARG A 115 -7.86 -10.93 14.53
C ARG A 115 -7.77 -11.55 13.14
N ARG A 116 -8.50 -12.63 12.93
CA ARG A 116 -8.62 -13.26 11.62
C ARG A 116 -9.43 -12.38 10.68
N LEU A 117 -8.92 -12.20 9.47
CA LEU A 117 -9.65 -11.55 8.38
C LEU A 117 -10.73 -12.50 7.83
N PRO A 118 -11.75 -11.97 7.13
CA PRO A 118 -12.69 -12.79 6.38
C PRO A 118 -11.99 -13.80 5.46
N GLU A 119 -12.62 -14.95 5.25
CA GLU A 119 -12.04 -16.07 4.51
C GLU A 119 -11.55 -15.68 3.10
N HIS A 120 -12.30 -14.82 2.40
CA HIS A 120 -11.95 -14.35 1.06
C HIS A 120 -10.77 -13.36 1.00
N LEU A 121 -10.29 -12.87 2.15
CA LEU A 121 -9.04 -12.13 2.28
C LEU A 121 -7.91 -13.00 2.85
N GLY A 122 -8.25 -13.94 3.73
CA GLY A 122 -7.30 -14.78 4.45
C GLY A 122 -6.41 -14.01 5.43
N GLY A 123 -5.68 -14.76 6.25
CA GLY A 123 -4.67 -14.19 7.14
C GLY A 123 -5.21 -13.50 8.40
N LEU A 124 -4.39 -12.61 8.95
CA LEU A 124 -4.64 -11.88 10.19
C LEU A 124 -4.49 -10.37 9.97
N SER A 125 -5.15 -9.60 10.82
CA SER A 125 -5.03 -8.14 10.88
C SER A 125 -4.87 -7.63 12.30
N VAL A 126 -4.15 -6.53 12.44
CA VAL A 126 -4.16 -5.63 13.60
C VAL A 126 -4.62 -4.26 13.13
N ASP A 127 -5.52 -3.65 13.89
CA ASP A 127 -6.03 -2.31 13.63
C ASP A 127 -5.50 -1.37 14.71
N VAL A 128 -4.82 -0.31 14.28
CA VAL A 128 -4.27 0.73 15.14
C VAL A 128 -4.72 2.10 14.64
N ARG A 129 -4.66 3.12 15.49
CA ARG A 129 -4.95 4.50 15.10
C ARG A 129 -3.67 5.32 15.16
N GLU A 130 -3.41 6.06 14.10
CA GLU A 130 -2.32 7.04 14.10
C GLU A 130 -2.75 8.32 14.86
N PRO A 131 -1.82 9.22 15.25
CA PRO A 131 -2.11 10.37 16.10
C PRO A 131 -3.18 11.36 15.61
N ALA A 132 -3.42 11.48 14.30
CA ALA A 132 -4.52 12.27 13.74
C ALA A 132 -5.85 11.50 13.66
N GLY A 133 -5.88 10.25 14.14
CA GLY A 133 -7.07 9.43 14.37
C GLY A 133 -7.44 8.48 13.22
N ALA A 134 -6.71 8.52 12.10
CA ALA A 134 -6.98 7.63 10.97
C ALA A 134 -6.76 6.16 11.36
N LEU A 135 -7.61 5.28 10.84
CA LEU A 135 -7.42 3.85 11.00
C LEU A 135 -6.23 3.43 10.14
N VAL A 136 -5.30 2.68 10.73
CA VAL A 136 -4.22 2.01 10.02
C VAL A 136 -4.32 0.53 10.31
N ARG A 137 -4.57 -0.26 9.28
CA ARG A 137 -4.57 -1.72 9.38
C ARG A 137 -3.19 -2.26 9.02
N VAL A 138 -2.74 -3.28 9.73
CA VAL A 138 -1.58 -4.08 9.33
C VAL A 138 -2.03 -5.53 9.16
N VAL A 139 -1.63 -6.16 8.07
CA VAL A 139 -2.05 -7.52 7.71
C VAL A 139 -0.88 -8.45 7.46
N ALA A 140 -1.08 -9.74 7.68
CA ALA A 140 -0.13 -10.80 7.38
C ALA A 140 -0.86 -12.04 6.86
N ASP A 141 -0.17 -12.84 6.04
CA ASP A 141 -0.64 -14.13 5.50
C ASP A 141 -1.99 -14.04 4.75
N THR A 142 -2.21 -12.92 4.07
CA THR A 142 -3.39 -12.70 3.21
C THR A 142 -3.29 -13.52 1.92
N ILE A 143 -4.43 -13.83 1.31
CA ILE A 143 -4.50 -14.50 0.02
C ILE A 143 -3.81 -13.63 -1.04
N GLU A 144 -2.84 -14.24 -1.73
CA GLU A 144 -2.26 -13.68 -2.94
C GLU A 144 -2.91 -14.32 -4.16
N HIS A 145 -3.36 -13.49 -5.08
CA HIS A 145 -3.96 -13.94 -6.31
C HIS A 145 -2.91 -13.95 -7.45
N PRO A 146 -2.98 -14.90 -8.39
CA PRO A 146 -2.03 -15.00 -9.50
C PRO A 146 -2.09 -13.79 -10.43
N ALA A 147 -1.09 -13.60 -11.28
CA ALA A 147 -1.09 -12.54 -12.30
C ALA A 147 -2.31 -12.66 -13.23
N LEU A 148 -2.81 -11.51 -13.66
CA LEU A 148 -3.73 -11.36 -14.78
C LEU A 148 -2.94 -10.82 -15.98
N GLU A 149 -3.57 -10.82 -17.16
CA GLU A 149 -2.99 -10.19 -18.34
C GLU A 149 -2.80 -8.68 -18.12
N THR A 150 -1.61 -8.18 -18.43
CA THR A 150 -1.27 -6.75 -18.38
C THR A 150 -1.42 -6.10 -19.75
N GLN A 151 -1.40 -4.77 -19.80
CA GLN A 151 -1.43 -4.10 -21.10
C GLN A 151 -0.14 -4.39 -21.89
N PRO A 152 -0.26 -4.74 -23.19
CA PRO A 152 0.90 -4.89 -24.03
C PRO A 152 1.73 -3.61 -24.06
N VAL A 153 3.03 -3.73 -23.78
CA VAL A 153 3.96 -2.60 -23.85
C VAL A 153 4.00 -2.10 -25.28
N HIS A 154 3.87 -0.79 -25.44
CA HIS A 154 3.99 -0.19 -26.75
C HIS A 154 5.42 -0.24 -27.27
N THR A 155 5.60 -0.61 -28.52
CA THR A 155 6.89 -0.51 -29.20
C THR A 155 7.21 0.96 -29.49
N PHE A 156 8.33 1.45 -28.94
CA PHE A 156 8.86 2.77 -29.22
C PHE A 156 10.13 2.72 -30.09
N ASN A 157 10.31 3.72 -30.98
CA ASN A 157 11.60 3.96 -31.65
C ASN A 157 12.51 4.74 -30.70
N PHE A 158 13.79 4.37 -30.60
CA PHE A 158 14.77 5.08 -29.77
C PHE A 158 16.07 5.27 -30.55
N GLY A 159 16.61 6.50 -30.55
CA GLY A 159 17.92 6.79 -31.16
C GLY A 159 18.04 6.29 -32.60
N ALA A 160 18.85 5.25 -32.80
CA ALA A 160 19.12 4.64 -34.10
C ALA A 160 18.15 3.50 -34.49
N THR A 161 17.25 3.05 -33.61
CA THR A 161 16.30 1.97 -33.90
C THR A 161 14.94 2.52 -34.34
N THR A 162 14.45 2.02 -35.47
CA THR A 162 13.17 2.43 -36.07
C THR A 162 12.22 1.24 -36.21
N ASP A 163 11.94 0.56 -35.10
CA ASP A 163 11.16 -0.68 -35.03
C ASP A 163 9.70 -0.54 -35.49
N ARG A 164 9.17 0.69 -35.59
CA ARG A 164 7.81 1.00 -36.08
C ARG A 164 7.79 1.88 -37.34
N ALA A 165 8.74 1.73 -38.24
CA ALA A 165 8.70 2.42 -39.54
C ALA A 165 7.32 2.27 -40.21
N ASN A 166 6.65 3.39 -40.48
CA ASN A 166 5.31 3.47 -41.07
C ASN A 166 4.16 2.76 -40.31
N ARG A 167 4.36 2.30 -39.06
CA ARG A 167 3.29 1.73 -38.23
C ARG A 167 2.74 2.78 -37.26
N THR A 168 1.42 2.90 -37.18
CA THR A 168 0.76 3.74 -36.17
C THR A 168 0.70 3.05 -34.81
N GLN A 169 0.84 3.80 -33.73
CA GLN A 169 0.58 3.33 -32.38
C GLN A 169 -0.85 3.74 -31.97
N ARG A 170 -1.77 2.78 -31.96
CA ARG A 170 -3.19 3.00 -31.60
C ARG A 170 -3.56 2.05 -30.47
N PRO A 171 -3.53 2.50 -29.20
CA PRO A 171 -4.00 1.71 -28.08
C PRO A 171 -5.47 1.31 -28.31
N PRO A 172 -5.89 0.12 -27.84
CA PRO A 172 -7.29 -0.28 -27.91
C PRO A 172 -8.16 0.72 -27.12
N ARG A 173 -9.40 0.93 -27.59
CA ARG A 173 -10.42 1.70 -26.85
C ARG A 173 -11.02 0.84 -25.74
N ALA A 174 -10.20 0.55 -24.74
CA ALA A 174 -10.56 -0.24 -23.56
C ALA A 174 -10.06 0.49 -22.30
N PRO A 175 -10.55 0.12 -21.11
CA PRO A 175 -9.98 0.59 -19.85
C PRO A 175 -8.46 0.39 -19.79
N ALA A 176 -7.78 1.28 -19.05
CA ALA A 176 -6.42 1.01 -18.60
C ALA A 176 -6.38 -0.33 -17.83
N VAL A 177 -5.20 -0.93 -17.65
CA VAL A 177 -5.05 -2.02 -16.67
C VAL A 177 -4.24 -1.48 -15.53
N VAL A 178 -4.86 -1.41 -14.35
CA VAL A 178 -4.13 -1.08 -13.14
C VAL A 178 -3.21 -2.26 -12.81
N GLU A 179 -1.90 -2.01 -12.70
CA GLU A 179 -0.95 -3.06 -12.38
C GLU A 179 -0.93 -3.39 -10.88
N ARG A 180 -0.82 -2.37 -10.02
CA ARG A 180 -0.80 -2.50 -8.54
C ARG A 180 -1.13 -1.19 -7.83
N LEU A 181 -1.32 -1.25 -6.51
CA LEU A 181 -1.31 -0.06 -5.65
C LEU A 181 0.12 0.45 -5.49
N GLY A 182 0.30 1.76 -5.63
CA GLY A 182 1.60 2.41 -5.52
C GLY A 182 1.82 3.07 -4.15
N HIS A 183 0.92 3.97 -3.77
CA HIS A 183 1.05 4.78 -2.56
C HIS A 183 -0.32 5.33 -2.13
N VAL A 184 -0.34 5.96 -0.95
CA VAL A 184 -1.48 6.74 -0.44
C VAL A 184 -0.97 8.10 0.02
N VAL A 185 -1.76 9.15 -0.22
CA VAL A 185 -1.48 10.50 0.30
C VAL A 185 -2.49 10.81 1.39
N LEU A 186 -2.00 11.24 2.54
CA LEU A 186 -2.82 11.60 3.70
C LEU A 186 -2.61 13.07 4.03
N GLN A 187 -3.72 13.78 4.28
CA GLN A 187 -3.69 15.16 4.76
C GLN A 187 -3.96 15.16 6.26
N THR A 188 -3.10 15.83 7.03
CA THR A 188 -3.20 15.91 8.49
C THR A 188 -2.73 17.26 9.01
N THR A 189 -3.36 17.74 10.08
CA THR A 189 -2.91 18.92 10.84
C THR A 189 -1.87 18.57 11.91
N ARG A 190 -1.58 17.28 12.10
CA ARG A 190 -0.62 16.75 13.09
C ARG A 190 0.57 16.06 12.41
N TYR A 191 1.08 16.67 11.33
CA TYR A 191 2.06 16.06 10.43
C TYR A 191 3.23 15.37 11.14
N LEU A 192 3.98 16.08 11.98
CA LEU A 192 5.16 15.49 12.65
C LEU A 192 4.80 14.31 13.55
N ALA A 193 3.69 14.40 14.30
CA ALA A 193 3.25 13.29 15.14
C ALA A 193 2.84 12.06 14.30
N SER A 194 2.12 12.28 13.19
CA SER A 194 1.77 11.20 12.27
C SER A 194 3.03 10.60 11.62
N LEU A 195 3.95 11.44 11.16
CA LEU A 195 5.22 11.02 10.56
C LEU A 195 6.02 10.14 11.54
N ASP A 196 6.32 10.66 12.73
CA ASP A 196 7.04 9.93 13.78
C ASP A 196 6.37 8.59 14.08
N TRP A 197 5.03 8.57 14.17
CA TRP A 197 4.29 7.35 14.40
C TRP A 197 4.51 6.31 13.28
N TYR A 198 4.45 6.70 12.01
CA TYR A 198 4.70 5.82 10.88
C TYR A 198 6.15 5.32 10.84
N LEU A 199 7.13 6.18 11.16
CA LEU A 199 8.53 5.79 11.25
C LEU A 199 8.76 4.80 12.38
N ASP A 200 8.24 5.06 13.57
CA ASP A 200 8.49 4.26 14.78
C ASP A 200 7.68 2.97 14.85
N HIS A 201 6.45 2.95 14.33
CA HIS A 201 5.60 1.76 14.43
C HIS A 201 5.75 0.85 13.22
N LEU A 202 5.79 1.43 12.01
CA LEU A 202 5.75 0.67 10.77
C LEU A 202 7.09 0.62 10.03
N GLY A 203 8.10 1.38 10.51
CA GLY A 203 9.44 1.35 9.94
C GLY A 203 9.53 1.99 8.57
N LEU A 204 8.60 2.91 8.24
CA LEU A 204 8.68 3.71 7.02
C LEU A 204 9.96 4.57 7.05
N ILE A 205 10.36 5.05 5.87
CA ILE A 205 11.53 5.90 5.69
C ILE A 205 11.09 7.09 4.84
N VAL A 206 11.53 8.28 5.25
CA VAL A 206 11.33 9.52 4.50
C VAL A 206 12.21 9.48 3.26
N SER A 207 11.60 9.56 2.08
CA SER A 207 12.29 9.68 0.79
C SER A 207 12.50 11.13 0.35
N ASP A 208 11.59 12.03 0.75
CA ASP A 208 11.48 13.43 0.33
C ASP A 208 10.86 14.32 1.41
#